data_AF-A0A1A8H5D4-F1
#
_entry.id   AF-A0A1A8H5D4-F1
#
_cell.length_a   1.000
_cell.length_b   1.000
_cell.length_c   1.000
_cell.angle_alpha   90.00
_cell.angle_beta   90.00
_cell.angle_gamma   90.00
#
_symmetry.space_group_name_H-M   'P 1'
#
loop_
_entity.id
_entity.type
_entity.pdbx_description
1 polymer ?
#
loop_
_entity_poly.entity_id
_entity_poly.type
_entity_poly.pdbx_seq_one_letter_code
_entity_poly.pdbx_strand_id
1 'polypeptide(L)'
;SGTAISAFTIKDIRQNHIYYVQSIHKGVEPVEDRFTFRCSDGINFSELHFFPISIIPSNDEKPEIYMREFVVMEGMNIVIDTPILNGAD
;
A
#
# COMPACT_ATOMS: atom_id res chain seq x y z
N SER A 1 -0.89 11.76 12.29
CA SER A 1 -1.43 10.40 12.14
C SER A 1 -2.91 10.50 11.87
N GLY A 2 -3.44 9.71 10.93
CA GLY A 2 -4.88 9.63 10.68
C GLY A 2 -5.55 8.65 11.65
N THR A 3 -6.87 8.75 11.78
CA THR A 3 -7.70 7.79 12.51
C THR A 3 -8.70 7.19 11.52
N ALA A 4 -8.85 5.87 11.53
CA ALA A 4 -9.87 5.21 10.71
C ALA A 4 -11.25 5.64 11.20
N ILE A 5 -12.12 5.97 10.24
CA ILE A 5 -13.47 6.47 10.51
C ILE A 5 -14.50 5.61 9.76
N SER A 6 -15.70 5.51 10.31
CA SER A 6 -16.84 4.83 9.68
C SER A 6 -17.94 5.80 9.24
N ALA A 7 -17.80 7.09 9.59
CA ALA A 7 -18.72 8.16 9.21
C ALA A 7 -17.98 9.50 9.14
N PHE A 8 -18.41 10.36 8.23
CA PHE A 8 -17.95 11.74 8.08
C PHE A 8 -19.07 12.61 7.51
N THR A 9 -18.91 13.92 7.61
CA THR A 9 -19.85 14.90 7.06
C THR A 9 -19.37 15.44 5.72
N ILE A 10 -20.28 16.09 4.98
CA ILE A 10 -19.90 16.84 3.76
C ILE A 10 -18.93 17.99 4.07
N LYS A 11 -18.97 18.53 5.29
CA LYS A 11 -18.03 19.56 5.74
C LYS A 11 -16.60 19.01 5.80
N ASP A 12 -16.43 17.78 6.29
CA ASP A 12 -15.11 17.14 6.38
C ASP A 12 -14.50 16.93 4.98
N ILE A 13 -15.32 16.57 3.99
CA ILE A 13 -14.89 16.51 2.58
C ILE A 13 -14.47 17.91 2.09
N ARG A 14 -15.32 18.92 2.27
CA ARG A 14 -15.07 20.30 1.80
C ARG A 14 -13.83 20.93 2.45
N GLN A 15 -13.44 20.45 3.62
CA GLN A 15 -12.26 20.90 4.35
C GLN A 15 -11.02 20.02 4.09
N ASN A 16 -11.11 19.03 3.19
CA ASN A 16 -10.04 18.07 2.89
C ASN A 16 -9.52 17.32 4.13
N HIS A 17 -10.43 16.93 5.02
CA HIS A 17 -10.09 16.16 6.23
C HIS A 17 -10.19 14.63 6.02
N ILE A 18 -10.69 14.20 4.87
CA ILE A 18 -10.92 12.78 4.55
C ILE A 18 -9.87 12.31 3.57
N TYR A 19 -9.21 11.20 3.89
CA TYR A 19 -8.15 10.62 3.10
C TYR A 19 -8.43 9.13 2.88
N TYR A 20 -8.24 8.69 1.64
CA TYR A 20 -8.09 7.28 1.34
C TYR A 20 -6.67 6.85 1.70
N VAL A 21 -6.53 5.71 2.38
CA VAL A 21 -5.24 5.11 2.73
C VAL A 21 -5.30 3.63 2.41
N GLN A 22 -4.45 3.20 1.48
CA GLN A 22 -4.33 1.80 1.11
C GLN A 22 -3.74 1.01 2.29
N SER A 23 -4.51 0.07 2.84
CA SER A 23 -4.09 -0.69 4.03
C SER A 23 -3.42 -2.03 3.66
N ILE A 24 -3.75 -2.59 2.50
CA ILE A 24 -3.19 -3.82 1.96
C ILE A 24 -2.54 -3.45 0.62
N HIS A 25 -1.22 -3.35 0.58
CA HIS A 25 -0.47 -3.00 -0.63
C HIS A 25 0.84 -3.80 -0.74
N LYS A 26 1.47 -4.07 0.40
CA LYS A 26 2.67 -4.92 0.51
C LYS A 26 2.47 -6.32 -0.09
N GLY A 27 3.33 -6.69 -1.03
CA GLY A 27 3.40 -7.92 -1.79
C GLY A 27 2.29 -8.12 -2.84
N VAL A 28 1.38 -7.15 -3.04
CA VAL A 28 0.10 -7.43 -3.74
C VAL A 28 -0.25 -6.41 -4.83
N GLU A 29 0.52 -5.33 -5.01
CA GLU A 29 0.30 -4.26 -6.03
C GLU A 29 -1.17 -4.08 -6.51
N PRO A 30 -2.11 -3.71 -5.62
CA PRO A 30 -3.53 -3.71 -5.96
C PRO A 30 -3.87 -2.67 -7.03
N VAL A 31 -4.74 -3.05 -7.97
CA VAL A 31 -5.20 -2.17 -9.06
C VAL A 31 -6.63 -1.64 -8.85
N GLU A 32 -7.37 -2.22 -7.91
CA GLU A 32 -8.74 -1.84 -7.58
C GLU A 32 -8.99 -1.89 -6.06
N ASP A 33 -9.85 -0.99 -5.59
CA ASP A 33 -10.43 -1.03 -4.25
C ASP A 33 -11.87 -0.49 -4.31
N ARG A 34 -12.63 -0.70 -3.25
CA ARG A 34 -14.04 -0.33 -3.17
C ARG A 34 -14.48 -0.10 -1.74
N PHE A 35 -15.41 0.83 -1.57
CA PHE A 35 -16.22 0.88 -0.37
C PHE A 35 -17.66 1.20 -0.72
N THR A 36 -18.55 0.98 0.24
CA THR A 36 -19.95 1.34 0.13
C THR A 36 -20.31 2.39 1.17
N PHE A 37 -21.17 3.34 0.81
CA PHE A 37 -21.63 4.37 1.72
C PHE A 37 -23.12 4.63 1.54
N ARG A 38 -23.74 5.26 2.54
CA ARG A 38 -25.09 5.81 2.45
C ARG A 38 -25.11 7.18 3.09
N CYS A 39 -25.99 8.06 2.65
CA CYS A 39 -26.16 9.38 3.22
C CYS A 39 -27.32 9.38 4.22
N SER A 40 -27.24 10.25 5.22
CA SER A 40 -28.33 10.49 6.16
C SER A 40 -28.56 11.98 6.30
N ASP A 41 -29.83 12.38 6.41
CA ASP A 41 -30.27 13.73 6.80
C ASP A 41 -30.44 13.87 8.33
N GLY A 42 -30.10 12.82 9.08
CA GLY A 42 -30.28 12.71 10.54
C GLY A 42 -31.50 11.88 10.95
N ILE A 43 -32.43 11.59 10.02
CA ILE A 43 -33.65 10.82 10.28
C ILE A 43 -33.71 9.60 9.35
N ASN A 44 -33.52 9.85 8.06
CA ASN A 44 -33.58 8.86 7.00
C ASN A 44 -32.18 8.46 6.55
N PHE A 45 -32.11 7.34 5.83
CA PHE A 45 -30.93 6.89 5.13
C PHE A 45 -31.25 6.71 3.65
N SER A 46 -30.31 7.09 2.78
CA SER A 46 -30.35 6.70 1.38
C SER A 46 -30.13 5.19 1.22
N GLU A 47 -30.33 4.72 -0.01
CA GLU A 47 -29.80 3.44 -0.44
C GLU A 47 -28.27 3.38 -0.29
N LEU A 48 -27.75 2.15 -0.28
CA LEU A 48 -26.32 1.90 -0.24
C LEU A 48 -25.71 2.14 -1.62
N HIS A 49 -24.76 3.05 -1.70
CA HIS A 49 -24.03 3.38 -2.91
C HIS A 49 -22.66 2.71 -2.94
N PHE A 50 -22.28 2.29 -4.14
CA PHE A 50 -20.97 1.72 -4.41
C PHE A 50 -20.00 2.81 -4.87
N PHE A 51 -18.79 2.84 -4.29
CA PHE A 51 -17.72 3.75 -4.69
C PHE A 51 -16.50 2.94 -5.18
N PRO A 52 -16.26 2.86 -6.49
CA PRO A 52 -15.06 2.22 -7.04
C PRO A 52 -13.84 3.14 -6.92
N ILE A 53 -12.69 2.55 -6.60
CA ILE A 53 -11.39 3.22 -6.59
C ILE A 53 -10.49 2.49 -7.58
N SER A 54 -9.98 3.21 -8.59
CA SER A 54 -8.96 2.71 -9.50
C SER A 54 -7.59 3.11 -8.95
N ILE A 55 -6.71 2.13 -8.78
CA ILE A 55 -5.37 2.33 -8.24
C ILE A 55 -4.39 2.12 -9.39
N ILE A 56 -3.49 3.08 -9.59
CA ILE A 56 -2.37 2.94 -10.50
C ILE A 56 -1.25 2.29 -9.67
N PRO A 57 -0.88 1.04 -9.94
CA PRO A 57 0.15 0.37 -9.17
C PRO A 57 1.48 1.10 -9.31
N SER A 58 2.22 1.14 -8.22
CA SER A 58 3.58 1.65 -8.15
C SER A 58 4.36 0.68 -7.30
N ASN A 59 5.53 0.24 -7.76
CA ASN A 59 6.44 -0.54 -6.94
C ASN A 59 6.99 0.38 -5.83
N ASP A 60 6.31 0.39 -4.68
CA ASP A 60 6.62 1.19 -3.51
C ASP A 60 7.29 0.36 -2.39
N GLU A 61 7.61 -0.89 -2.69
CA GLU A 61 8.27 -1.83 -1.79
C GLU A 61 9.78 -1.69 -1.89
N LYS A 62 10.45 -1.97 -0.76
CA LYS A 62 11.91 -2.02 -0.76
C LYS A 62 12.32 -3.39 -1.27
N PRO A 63 13.31 -3.46 -2.17
CA PRO A 63 13.82 -4.75 -2.61
C PRO A 63 14.40 -5.52 -1.42
N GLU A 64 14.24 -6.82 -1.45
CA GLU A 64 14.83 -7.72 -0.48
C GLU A 64 16.23 -8.13 -0.93
N ILE A 65 17.22 -7.99 -0.05
CA ILE A 65 18.61 -8.38 -0.31
C ILE A 65 18.94 -9.66 0.44
N TYR A 66 19.41 -10.65 -0.30
CA TYR A 66 19.86 -11.94 0.21
C TYR A 66 21.37 -12.05 0.01
N MET A 67 22.10 -12.31 1.09
CA MET A 67 23.55 -12.47 1.07
C MET A 67 23.95 -13.79 1.72
N ARG A 68 24.87 -14.51 1.07
CA ARG A 68 25.54 -15.68 1.65
C ARG A 68 26.91 -15.28 2.20
N GLU A 69 27.29 -15.86 3.33
CA GLU A 69 28.65 -15.72 3.84
C GLU A 69 29.67 -16.31 2.87
N PHE A 70 30.76 -15.59 2.64
CA PHE A 70 31.88 -16.03 1.83
C PHE A 70 33.21 -15.64 2.49
N VAL A 71 34.28 -16.33 2.11
CA VAL A 71 35.64 -16.07 2.59
C VAL A 71 36.57 -15.92 1.39
N VAL A 72 37.48 -14.96 1.45
CA VAL A 72 38.53 -14.75 0.46
C VAL A 72 39.88 -14.79 1.18
N MET A 73 40.81 -15.59 0.66
CA MET A 73 42.17 -15.63 1.18
C MET A 73 42.96 -14.42 0.70
N GLU A 74 43.95 -13.99 1.48
CA GLU A 74 44.83 -12.87 1.12
C GLU A 74 45.49 -13.11 -0.26
N GLY A 75 45.49 -12.07 -1.09
CA GLY A 75 46.03 -12.13 -2.46
C GLY A 75 45.13 -12.80 -3.51
N MET A 76 43.97 -13.34 -3.12
CA MET A 76 43.01 -13.98 -4.02
C MET A 76 41.83 -13.07 -4.37
N ASN A 77 41.05 -13.47 -5.38
CA ASN A 77 39.80 -12.82 -5.77
C ASN A 77 38.63 -13.81 -5.77
N ILE A 78 37.42 -13.31 -5.54
CA ILE A 78 36.17 -14.03 -5.74
C ILE A 78 35.25 -13.18 -6.62
N VAL A 79 34.43 -13.83 -7.44
CA VAL A 79 33.36 -13.17 -8.20
C VAL A 79 32.10 -13.20 -7.34
N ILE A 80 31.48 -12.04 -7.12
CA ILE A 80 30.17 -11.96 -6.48
C ILE A 80 29.12 -12.09 -7.57
N ASP A 81 28.41 -13.21 -7.56
CA ASP A 81 27.31 -13.53 -8.46
C ASP A 81 26.01 -13.75 -7.67
N THR A 82 24.91 -14.07 -8.37
CA THR A 82 23.57 -14.23 -7.79
C THR A 82 23.51 -15.24 -6.62
N PRO A 83 24.25 -16.36 -6.62
CA PRO A 83 24.38 -17.24 -5.45
C PRO A 83 24.97 -16.59 -4.18
N ILE A 84 25.79 -15.54 -4.31
CA ILE A 84 26.45 -14.85 -3.18
C ILE A 84 25.66 -13.61 -2.75
N LEU A 85 25.19 -12.83 -3.71
CA LEU A 85 24.39 -11.63 -3.48
C LEU A 85 23.24 -11.59 -4.48
N ASN A 86 22.01 -11.73 -3.98
CA ASN A 86 20.80 -11.65 -4.78
C ASN A 86 19.90 -10.52 -4.29
N GLY A 87 19.27 -9.81 -5.23
CA GLY A 87 18.15 -8.91 -4.96
C GLY A 87 16.86 -9.53 -5.50
N ALA A 88 15.83 -9.58 -4.67
CA ALA A 88 14.46 -9.86 -5.09
C ALA A 88 13.63 -8.58 -4.96
N ASP A 89 12.62 -8.45 -5.81
CA ASP A 89 11.54 -7.48 -5.65
C ASP A 89 10.52 -8.03 -4.63
#